data_AF-A0AAN7K724-F1
#
_entry.id   AF-A0AAN7K724-F1
#
_cell.length_a   1.000
_cell.length_b   1.000
_cell.length_c   1.000
_cell.angle_alpha   90.00
_cell.angle_beta   90.00
_cell.angle_gamma   90.00
#
_symmetry.space_group_name_H-M   'P 1'
#
loop_
_entity.id
_entity.type
_entity.pdbx_description
1 polymer ?
#
loop_
_entity_poly.entity_id
_entity_poly.type
_entity_poly.pdbx_seq_one_letter_code
_entity_poly.pdbx_strand_id
1 'polypeptide(L)'
;MGSNLDRWRIEHIPGKPQVPPDRQPVVDVVASPIEPKLANAIVRRLNQIAPLEDLRHVKRVQKKCIEGGKVELYAILCIAPENSDLSGVPVDVQELISSYQLSTFITKVCKYAALSKEEWEAQCKLWPTSYHPPTYNISGISGFSEEDHQYVVKFMKLAIDLATSGNEWVTIFSFLFRQLILRDFLSNMSTKWQLI
;
A
#
# COMPACT_ATOMS: atom_id res chain seq x y z
N MET A 1 -7.06 41.25 -15.40
CA MET A 1 -7.03 40.27 -14.29
C MET A 1 -6.27 39.06 -14.81
N GLY A 2 -5.00 38.91 -14.42
CA GLY A 2 -4.13 37.82 -14.88
C GLY A 2 -4.51 36.51 -14.17
N SER A 3 -4.85 35.49 -14.94
CA SER A 3 -5.24 34.17 -14.44
C SER A 3 -4.04 33.46 -13.81
N ASN A 4 -4.22 32.99 -12.58
CA ASN A 4 -3.22 32.29 -11.75
C ASN A 4 -3.00 30.83 -12.22
N LEU A 5 -3.00 30.59 -13.54
CA LEU A 5 -2.94 29.26 -14.17
C LEU A 5 -1.49 28.81 -14.48
N ASP A 6 -0.51 29.71 -14.38
CA ASP A 6 0.91 29.43 -14.68
C ASP A 6 1.68 28.77 -13.53
N ARG A 7 1.01 28.31 -12.47
CA ARG A 7 1.67 27.75 -11.27
C ARG A 7 1.49 26.24 -11.08
N TRP A 8 1.09 25.50 -12.11
CA TRP A 8 1.06 24.05 -12.03
C TRP A 8 2.40 23.47 -12.46
N ARG A 9 3.13 22.89 -11.51
CA ARG A 9 4.39 22.18 -11.77
C ARG A 9 4.10 20.68 -11.78
N ILE A 10 4.44 20.03 -12.89
CA ILE A 10 4.45 18.56 -12.95
C ILE A 10 5.69 18.11 -12.16
N GLU A 11 5.48 17.47 -11.02
CA GLU A 11 6.55 16.89 -10.23
C GLU A 11 6.72 15.42 -10.60
N HIS A 12 7.87 15.08 -11.16
CA HIS A 12 8.24 13.69 -11.41
C HIS A 12 8.52 13.00 -10.07
N ILE A 13 7.63 12.10 -9.66
CA ILE A 13 7.85 11.24 -8.50
C ILE A 13 8.84 10.15 -8.92
N PRO A 14 10.08 10.12 -8.38
CA PRO A 14 11.04 9.10 -8.75
C PRO A 14 10.48 7.72 -8.46
N GLY A 15 10.67 6.79 -9.40
CA GLY A 15 10.41 5.39 -9.14
C GLY A 15 11.26 4.85 -7.99
N LYS A 16 10.87 3.69 -7.47
CA LYS A 16 11.66 2.95 -6.48
C LYS A 16 13.13 2.84 -6.96
N PRO A 17 14.13 3.12 -6.11
CA PRO A 17 15.53 2.96 -6.48
C PRO A 17 15.80 1.53 -7.00
N GLN A 18 16.51 1.41 -8.13
CA GLN A 18 16.92 0.11 -8.66
C GLN A 18 18.06 -0.44 -7.81
N VAL A 19 17.68 -1.22 -6.81
CA VAL A 19 18.60 -1.91 -5.90
C VAL A 19 18.50 -3.41 -6.17
N PRO A 20 19.59 -4.20 -6.06
CA PRO A 20 19.49 -5.65 -6.16
C PRO A 20 18.43 -6.23 -5.21
N PRO A 21 17.75 -7.33 -5.59
CA PRO A 21 16.70 -7.97 -4.77
C PRO A 21 17.10 -8.29 -3.33
N ASP A 22 18.38 -8.61 -3.10
CA ASP A 22 18.98 -8.95 -1.81
C ASP A 22 19.34 -7.72 -0.95
N ARG A 23 19.38 -6.52 -1.53
CA ARG A 23 19.81 -5.27 -0.87
C ARG A 23 18.70 -4.24 -0.73
N GLN A 24 17.46 -4.68 -0.86
CA GLN A 24 16.29 -3.83 -0.76
C GLN A 24 16.25 -3.11 0.59
N PRO A 25 15.92 -1.81 0.64
CA PRO A 25 15.79 -1.08 1.90
C PRO A 25 14.78 -1.75 2.83
N VAL A 26 15.12 -1.78 4.12
CA VAL A 26 14.30 -2.35 5.18
C VAL A 26 13.95 -1.30 6.21
N VAL A 27 12.88 -1.55 6.95
CA VAL A 27 12.46 -0.77 8.12
C VAL A 27 12.24 -1.70 9.30
N ASP A 28 12.54 -1.22 10.49
CA ASP A 28 12.31 -1.94 11.72
C ASP A 28 10.83 -1.80 12.14
N VAL A 29 10.24 -2.89 12.60
CA VAL A 29 8.87 -2.96 13.11
C VAL A 29 8.84 -3.68 14.44
N VAL A 30 7.91 -3.27 15.31
CA VAL A 30 7.61 -3.99 16.54
C VAL A 30 6.63 -5.10 16.20
N ALA A 31 6.99 -6.34 16.50
CA ALA A 31 6.16 -7.52 16.30
C ALA A 31 5.98 -8.31 17.59
N SER A 32 4.98 -9.19 17.63
CA SER A 32 4.73 -10.10 18.75
C SER A 32 4.18 -11.42 18.24
N PRO A 33 4.50 -12.57 18.87
CA PRO A 33 3.67 -13.76 18.71
C PRO A 33 2.25 -13.44 19.23
N ILE A 34 1.25 -14.04 18.58
CA ILE A 34 -0.15 -13.87 18.94
C ILE A 34 -0.86 -15.22 18.92
N GLU A 35 -1.84 -15.38 19.78
CA GLU A 35 -2.67 -16.58 19.75
C GLU A 35 -3.64 -16.56 18.55
N PRO A 36 -3.81 -17.69 17.84
CA PRO A 36 -4.75 -17.79 16.73
C PRO A 36 -6.19 -17.35 17.07
N LYS A 37 -6.63 -17.59 18.30
CA LYS A 37 -7.98 -17.20 18.78
C LYS A 37 -8.15 -15.69 18.88
N LEU A 38 -7.07 -14.96 19.15
CA LEU A 38 -7.08 -13.51 19.39
C LEU A 38 -6.69 -12.72 18.14
N ALA A 39 -6.15 -13.39 17.11
CA ALA A 39 -5.59 -12.77 15.92
C ALA A 39 -6.55 -11.76 15.24
N ASN A 40 -7.81 -12.13 15.03
CA ASN A 40 -8.78 -11.26 14.37
C ASN A 40 -9.08 -9.99 15.19
N ALA A 41 -9.19 -10.12 16.51
CA ALA A 41 -9.47 -8.97 17.39
C ALA A 41 -8.26 -8.02 17.42
N ILE A 42 -7.06 -8.57 17.61
CA ILE A 42 -5.80 -7.83 17.62
C ILE A 42 -5.61 -7.08 16.28
N VAL A 43 -5.72 -7.78 15.14
CA VAL A 43 -5.52 -7.17 13.81
C VAL A 43 -6.55 -6.07 13.54
N ARG A 44 -7.82 -6.26 13.90
CA ARG A 44 -8.85 -5.23 13.72
C ARG A 44 -8.54 -3.97 14.53
N ARG A 45 -8.15 -4.14 15.80
CA ARG A 45 -7.79 -3.02 16.67
C ARG A 45 -6.55 -2.30 16.14
N LEU A 46 -5.52 -3.06 15.77
CA LEU A 46 -4.29 -2.54 15.17
C LEU A 46 -4.51 -1.75 13.88
N ASN A 47 -5.45 -2.15 13.03
CA ASN A 47 -5.78 -1.40 11.83
C ASN A 47 -6.44 -0.04 12.11
N GLN A 48 -7.00 0.15 13.31
CA GLN A 48 -7.59 1.43 13.73
C GLN A 48 -6.54 2.35 14.36
N ILE A 49 -5.71 1.81 15.26
CA ILE A 49 -4.80 2.61 16.11
C ILE A 49 -3.40 2.78 15.53
N ALA A 50 -2.97 1.86 14.66
CA ALA A 50 -1.63 1.85 14.07
C ALA A 50 -1.68 1.25 12.65
N PRO A 51 -2.33 1.91 11.68
CA PRO A 51 -2.35 1.45 10.30
C PRO A 51 -0.95 1.46 9.70
N LEU A 52 -0.67 0.50 8.82
CA LEU A 52 0.62 0.36 8.12
C LEU A 52 0.58 1.05 6.75
N GLU A 53 0.34 2.36 6.73
CA GLU A 53 0.05 3.08 5.47
C GLU A 53 1.20 3.04 4.47
N ASP A 54 2.44 3.16 4.96
CA ASP A 54 3.66 3.07 4.14
C ASP A 54 4.10 1.63 3.85
N LEU A 55 3.42 0.64 4.44
CA LEU A 55 3.77 -0.77 4.38
C LEU A 55 2.58 -1.65 3.99
N ARG A 56 1.66 -1.14 3.16
CA ARG A 56 0.44 -1.87 2.73
C ARG A 56 0.73 -3.17 1.96
N HIS A 57 1.93 -3.30 1.37
CA HIS A 57 2.38 -4.55 0.75
C HIS A 57 2.77 -5.61 1.78
N VAL A 58 3.10 -5.23 3.02
CA VAL A 58 3.49 -6.14 4.08
C VAL A 58 2.24 -6.74 4.72
N LYS A 59 2.18 -8.08 4.83
CA LYS A 59 1.06 -8.72 5.53
C LYS A 59 1.18 -8.45 7.03
N ARG A 60 0.09 -8.05 7.68
CA ARG A 60 0.08 -7.78 9.13
C ARG A 60 0.48 -9.02 9.96
N VAL A 61 0.09 -10.21 9.51
CA VAL A 61 0.31 -11.48 10.21
C VAL A 61 1.19 -12.41 9.39
N GLN A 62 2.20 -12.98 10.05
CA GLN A 62 3.01 -14.08 9.54
C GLN A 62 2.61 -15.38 10.23
N LYS A 63 2.46 -16.44 9.45
CA LYS A 63 2.28 -17.81 9.93
C LYS A 63 3.60 -18.56 9.79
N LYS A 64 4.10 -19.16 10.87
CA LYS A 64 5.24 -20.08 10.86
C LYS A 64 4.76 -21.48 11.23
N CYS A 65 5.12 -22.47 10.42
CA CYS A 65 4.96 -23.88 10.75
C CYS A 65 6.26 -24.35 11.39
N ILE A 66 6.18 -24.81 12.64
CA ILE A 66 7.32 -25.38 13.37
C ILE A 66 7.30 -26.90 13.29
N GLU A 67 8.42 -27.52 13.65
CA GLU A 67 8.53 -28.99 13.70
C GLU A 67 7.42 -29.58 14.58
N GLY A 68 6.84 -30.70 14.11
CA GLY A 68 5.67 -31.31 14.75
C GLY A 68 4.31 -30.72 14.31
N GLY A 69 4.28 -29.87 13.27
CA GLY A 69 3.03 -29.40 12.65
C GLY A 69 2.29 -28.32 13.44
N LYS A 70 2.86 -27.85 14.55
CA LYS A 70 2.32 -26.72 15.31
C LYS A 70 2.48 -25.43 14.50
N VAL A 71 1.48 -24.57 14.60
CA VAL A 71 1.41 -23.29 13.90
C VAL A 71 1.57 -22.17 14.91
N GLU A 72 2.48 -21.25 14.62
CA GLU A 72 2.65 -20.00 15.35
C GLU A 72 2.27 -18.82 14.46
N LEU A 73 1.63 -17.83 15.07
CA LEU A 73 1.27 -16.59 14.40
C LEU A 73 2.05 -15.44 15.04
N TYR A 74 2.52 -14.55 14.19
CA TYR A 74 3.24 -13.34 14.58
C TYR A 74 2.55 -12.16 13.91
N ALA A 75 2.35 -11.07 14.65
CA ALA A 75 1.73 -9.86 14.13
C ALA A 75 2.66 -8.66 14.28
N ILE A 76 2.70 -7.82 13.25
CA ILE A 76 3.30 -6.49 13.32
C ILE A 76 2.35 -5.59 14.10
N LEU A 77 2.84 -4.95 15.16
CA LEU A 77 2.09 -4.03 16.00
C LEU A 77 2.18 -2.60 15.47
N CYS A 78 3.38 -2.13 15.15
CA CYS A 78 3.62 -0.80 14.58
C CYS A 78 5.01 -0.72 13.93
N ILE A 79 5.29 0.37 13.23
CA ILE A 79 6.64 0.73 12.81
C ILE A 79 7.46 1.07 14.06
N ALA A 80 8.69 0.57 14.13
CA ALA A 80 9.55 0.83 15.28
C ALA A 80 10.04 2.29 15.26
N PRO A 81 10.14 2.94 16.43
CA PRO A 81 10.77 4.25 16.54
C PRO A 81 12.27 4.15 16.23
N GLU A 82 12.85 5.20 15.66
CA GLU A 82 14.24 5.22 15.17
C GLU A 82 15.29 4.86 16.24
N ASN A 83 14.98 5.11 17.53
CA ASN A 83 15.91 4.90 18.64
C ASN A 83 15.87 3.48 19.23
N SER A 84 15.17 2.52 18.62
CA SER A 84 15.08 1.11 19.05
C SER A 84 14.51 0.85 20.46
N ASP A 85 14.29 1.91 21.26
CA ASP A 85 13.61 1.83 22.54
C ASP A 85 12.10 1.78 22.32
N LEU A 86 11.42 0.86 23.01
CA LEU A 86 9.95 0.74 23.00
C LEU A 86 9.24 1.99 23.54
N SER A 87 9.98 2.95 24.09
CA SER A 87 9.47 4.25 24.58
C SER A 87 8.80 5.09 23.50
N GLY A 88 9.12 4.87 22.21
CA GLY A 88 8.51 5.55 21.08
C GLY A 88 7.27 4.85 20.48
N VAL A 89 6.81 3.75 21.06
CA VAL A 89 5.60 3.05 20.60
C VAL A 89 4.35 3.89 20.93
N PRO A 90 3.37 4.03 20.02
CA PRO A 90 2.13 4.78 20.30
C PRO A 90 1.41 4.26 21.54
N VAL A 91 0.86 5.17 22.36
CA VAL A 91 0.19 4.84 23.64
C VAL A 91 -0.89 3.77 23.46
N ASP A 92 -1.75 3.92 22.45
CA ASP A 92 -2.80 2.94 22.15
C ASP A 92 -2.24 1.53 21.87
N VAL A 93 -1.04 1.45 21.28
CA VAL A 93 -0.36 0.17 21.00
C VAL A 93 0.25 -0.39 22.29
N GLN A 94 0.78 0.46 23.18
CA GLN A 94 1.26 0.04 24.49
C GLN A 94 0.11 -0.54 25.34
N GLU A 95 -1.05 0.12 25.35
CA GLU A 95 -2.26 -0.39 26.03
C GLU A 95 -2.69 -1.74 25.48
N LEU A 96 -2.63 -1.93 24.16
CA LEU A 96 -2.91 -3.21 23.51
C LEU A 96 -1.92 -4.30 23.96
N ILE A 97 -0.62 -3.97 23.99
CA ILE A 97 0.44 -4.88 24.44
C ILE A 97 0.17 -5.33 25.87
N SER A 98 -0.15 -4.41 26.78
CA SER A 98 -0.47 -4.73 28.17
C SER A 98 -1.76 -5.55 28.29
N SER A 99 -2.82 -5.19 27.56
CA SER A 99 -4.13 -5.85 27.64
C SER A 99 -4.08 -7.31 27.22
N TYR A 100 -3.28 -7.63 26.19
CA TYR A 100 -3.12 -8.98 25.66
C TYR A 100 -1.84 -9.68 26.13
N GLN A 101 -1.05 -9.04 27.02
CA GLN A 101 0.23 -9.55 27.54
C GLN A 101 1.19 -9.99 26.42
N LEU A 102 1.30 -9.16 25.39
CA LEU A 102 2.07 -9.45 24.18
C LEU A 102 3.58 -9.38 24.45
N SER A 103 4.33 -10.36 23.96
CA SER A 103 5.80 -10.36 24.02
C SER A 103 6.39 -9.70 22.78
N THR A 104 6.86 -8.46 22.92
CA THR A 104 7.32 -7.68 21.77
C THR A 104 8.79 -7.92 21.43
N PHE A 105 9.11 -7.84 20.14
CA PHE A 105 10.47 -7.86 19.61
C PHE A 105 10.56 -7.00 18.35
N ILE A 106 11.76 -6.55 18.00
CA ILE A 106 12.02 -5.80 16.77
C ILE A 106 12.40 -6.77 15.66
N THR A 107 11.81 -6.58 14.48
CA THR A 107 12.18 -7.31 13.25
C THR A 107 12.18 -6.39 12.05
N LYS A 108 12.74 -6.86 10.94
CA LYS A 108 12.88 -6.11 9.69
C LYS A 108 11.84 -6.52 8.67
N VAL A 109 11.27 -5.54 7.99
CA VAL A 109 10.41 -5.73 6.82
C VAL A 109 10.88 -4.85 5.66
N CYS A 110 10.55 -5.24 4.44
CA CYS A 110 10.94 -4.45 3.27
C CYS A 110 10.17 -3.13 3.20
N LYS A 111 10.89 -2.04 2.98
CA LYS A 111 10.33 -0.68 2.91
C LYS A 111 9.40 -0.49 1.73
N TYR A 112 9.70 -1.12 0.59
CA TYR A 112 8.96 -0.94 -0.66
C TYR A 112 8.38 -2.26 -1.16
N ALA A 113 7.25 -2.17 -1.86
CA ALA A 113 6.68 -3.30 -2.59
C ALA A 113 7.68 -3.87 -3.62
N ALA A 114 7.60 -5.17 -3.86
CA ALA A 114 8.39 -5.83 -4.90
C ALA A 114 7.88 -5.44 -6.29
N LEU A 115 8.81 -5.12 -7.20
CA LEU A 115 8.52 -4.86 -8.62
C LEU A 115 8.74 -6.11 -9.49
N SER A 116 9.45 -7.11 -8.96
CA SER A 116 9.69 -8.38 -9.63
C SER A 116 9.39 -9.56 -8.72
N LYS A 117 9.28 -10.75 -9.31
CA LYS A 117 9.07 -11.99 -8.55
C LYS A 117 10.29 -12.33 -7.68
N GLU A 118 11.49 -12.10 -8.19
CA GLU A 118 12.76 -12.34 -7.50
C GLU A 118 12.89 -11.42 -6.29
N GLU A 119 12.52 -10.14 -6.44
CA GLU A 119 12.39 -9.23 -5.30
C GLU A 119 11.40 -9.79 -4.29
N TRP A 120 10.18 -10.14 -4.70
CA TRP A 120 9.15 -10.65 -3.80
C TRP A 120 9.58 -11.89 -3.02
N GLU A 121 10.23 -12.84 -3.68
CA GLU A 121 10.79 -14.04 -3.05
C GLU A 121 11.86 -13.70 -2.02
N ALA A 122 12.73 -12.71 -2.30
CA ALA A 122 13.70 -12.20 -1.34
C ALA A 122 13.02 -11.51 -0.14
N GLN A 123 12.00 -10.69 -0.39
CA GLN A 123 11.25 -9.99 0.66
C GLN A 123 10.53 -10.98 1.60
N CYS A 124 9.93 -12.04 1.05
CA CYS A 124 9.21 -13.06 1.82
C CYS A 124 10.11 -13.84 2.79
N LYS A 125 11.44 -13.82 2.61
CA LYS A 125 12.39 -14.38 3.58
C LYS A 125 12.44 -13.58 4.89
N LEU A 126 12.20 -12.27 4.82
CA LEU A 126 12.13 -11.39 5.99
C LEU A 126 10.74 -11.43 6.62
N TRP A 127 9.73 -11.10 5.83
CA TRP A 127 8.33 -11.10 6.26
C TRP A 127 7.42 -11.26 5.05
N PRO A 128 6.28 -11.97 5.16
CA PRO A 128 5.38 -12.16 4.03
C PRO A 128 4.83 -10.83 3.49
N THR A 129 4.94 -10.65 2.17
CA THR A 129 4.36 -9.51 1.45
C THR A 129 3.37 -9.99 0.38
N SER A 130 2.49 -9.09 -0.05
CA SER A 130 1.61 -9.29 -1.20
C SER A 130 2.34 -8.90 -2.48
N TYR A 131 2.30 -9.78 -3.48
CA TYR A 131 2.81 -9.49 -4.82
C TYR A 131 1.64 -9.32 -5.78
N HIS A 132 1.60 -8.14 -6.40
CA HIS A 132 0.70 -7.86 -7.51
C HIS A 132 1.60 -7.61 -8.72
N PRO A 133 1.74 -8.60 -9.62
CA PRO A 133 2.50 -8.43 -10.84
C PRO A 133 2.03 -7.17 -11.52
N PRO A 134 2.94 -6.24 -11.84
CA PRO A 134 2.51 -5.02 -12.47
C PRO A 134 1.91 -5.34 -13.84
N THR A 135 0.70 -4.86 -14.07
CA THR A 135 -0.01 -5.07 -15.33
C THR A 135 0.56 -4.23 -16.48
N TYR A 136 1.64 -3.49 -16.25
CA TYR A 136 2.28 -2.64 -17.26
C TYR A 136 3.09 -3.42 -18.30
N ASN A 137 3.36 -4.72 -18.08
CA ASN A 137 4.04 -5.58 -19.05
C ASN A 137 3.05 -6.31 -19.99
N ILE A 138 1.93 -5.66 -20.34
CA ILE A 138 1.20 -6.07 -21.54
C ILE A 138 2.02 -5.51 -22.72
N SER A 139 2.58 -6.41 -23.54
CA SER A 139 3.22 -6.04 -24.80
C SER A 139 2.31 -5.10 -25.59
N GLY A 140 2.69 -3.82 -25.71
CA GLY A 140 1.94 -2.81 -26.47
C GLY A 140 1.40 -1.61 -25.67
N ILE A 141 1.49 -1.59 -24.34
CA ILE A 141 1.22 -0.37 -23.55
C ILE A 141 2.57 0.25 -23.16
N SER A 142 3.16 1.05 -24.05
CA SER A 142 4.18 2.01 -23.63
C SER A 142 3.51 3.07 -22.75
N GLY A 143 4.26 3.72 -21.86
CA GLY A 143 3.79 4.95 -21.23
C GLY A 143 3.34 5.98 -22.27
N PHE A 144 2.69 7.05 -21.83
CA PHE A 144 2.32 8.15 -22.70
C PHE A 144 3.54 8.63 -23.50
N SER A 145 3.37 8.77 -24.81
CA SER A 145 4.36 9.45 -25.63
C SER A 145 4.39 10.94 -25.30
N GLU A 146 5.38 11.66 -25.82
CA GLU A 146 5.43 13.11 -25.64
C GLU A 146 4.22 13.81 -26.29
N GLU A 147 3.72 13.24 -27.39
CA GLU A 147 2.49 13.68 -28.04
C GLU A 147 1.26 13.43 -27.16
N ASP A 148 1.15 12.23 -26.56
CA ASP A 148 0.07 11.92 -25.61
C ASP A 148 0.08 12.88 -24.42
N HIS A 149 1.26 13.22 -23.90
CA HIS A 149 1.41 14.22 -22.82
C HIS A 149 0.82 15.57 -23.23
N GLN A 150 1.14 16.05 -24.44
CA GLN A 150 0.60 17.32 -24.94
C GLN A 150 -0.92 17.29 -25.09
N TYR A 151 -1.49 16.17 -25.55
CA TYR A 151 -2.94 15.99 -25.64
C TYR A 151 -3.59 15.99 -24.25
N VAL A 152 -3.03 15.25 -23.29
CA VAL A 152 -3.54 15.21 -21.90
C VAL A 152 -3.56 16.62 -21.30
N VAL A 153 -2.46 17.37 -21.41
CA VAL A 153 -2.38 18.75 -20.90
C VAL A 153 -3.40 19.65 -21.59
N LYS A 154 -3.54 19.54 -22.92
CA LYS A 154 -4.50 20.34 -23.69
C LYS A 154 -5.94 20.06 -23.25
N PHE A 155 -6.35 18.80 -23.12
CA PHE A 155 -7.70 18.44 -22.72
C PHE A 155 -8.00 18.80 -21.27
N MET A 156 -7.01 18.69 -20.37
CA MET A 156 -7.16 19.15 -18.98
C MET A 156 -7.37 20.66 -18.90
N LYS A 157 -6.61 21.46 -19.66
CA LYS A 157 -6.81 22.92 -19.74
C LYS A 157 -8.22 23.26 -20.25
N LEU A 158 -8.64 22.60 -21.33
CA LEU A 158 -9.98 22.79 -21.89
C LEU A 158 -11.10 22.45 -20.88
N ALA A 159 -10.95 21.36 -20.12
CA ALA A 159 -11.93 20.97 -19.10
C ALA A 159 -12.02 21.99 -17.96
N ILE A 160 -10.88 22.57 -17.55
CA ILE A 160 -10.83 23.65 -16.54
C ILE A 160 -11.50 24.93 -17.07
N ASP A 161 -11.17 25.34 -18.29
CA ASP A 161 -11.75 26.53 -18.91
C ASP A 161 -13.28 26.39 -19.04
N LEU A 162 -13.76 25.22 -19.46
CA LEU A 162 -15.19 24.93 -19.54
C LEU A 162 -15.85 24.94 -18.14
N ALA A 163 -15.24 24.32 -17.14
CA ALA A 163 -15.76 24.29 -15.77
C ALA A 163 -15.79 25.67 -15.10
N THR A 164 -14.90 26.59 -15.49
CA THR A 164 -14.81 27.95 -14.92
C THR A 164 -15.62 29.00 -15.70
N SER A 165 -16.14 28.66 -16.89
CA SER A 165 -16.91 29.56 -17.76
C SER A 165 -18.35 29.87 -17.31
N GLY A 166 -18.79 29.38 -16.14
CA GLY A 166 -20.00 29.85 -15.47
C GLY A 166 -21.33 29.31 -16.00
N ASN A 167 -21.34 28.28 -16.85
CA ASN A 167 -22.59 27.57 -17.19
C ASN A 167 -22.94 26.58 -16.08
N GLU A 168 -24.12 26.74 -15.46
CA GLU A 168 -24.69 25.94 -14.35
C GLU A 168 -25.04 24.48 -14.71
N TRP A 169 -24.26 23.85 -15.58
CA TRP A 169 -24.28 22.40 -15.74
C TRP A 169 -23.05 21.88 -15.00
N VAL A 170 -23.26 21.32 -13.81
CA VAL A 170 -22.22 20.65 -13.01
C VAL A 170 -21.62 19.53 -13.87
N THR A 171 -20.60 19.88 -14.65
CA THR A 171 -19.92 18.94 -15.52
C THR A 171 -18.78 18.37 -14.70
N ILE A 172 -19.06 17.28 -13.99
CA ILE A 172 -18.01 16.44 -13.43
C ILE A 172 -17.29 15.82 -14.63
N PHE A 173 -16.22 16.46 -15.10
CA PHE A 173 -15.31 15.82 -16.05
C PHE A 173 -14.50 14.76 -15.28
N SER A 174 -15.07 13.56 -15.15
CA SER A 174 -14.25 12.39 -14.85
C SER A 174 -13.59 11.93 -16.14
N PHE A 175 -12.32 12.29 -16.36
CA PHE A 175 -11.49 11.52 -17.28
C PHE A 175 -11.19 10.18 -16.60
N LEU A 176 -12.08 9.21 -16.81
CA LEU A 176 -11.77 7.81 -16.58
C LEU A 176 -10.82 7.36 -17.69
N PHE A 177 -9.53 7.64 -17.53
CA PHE A 177 -8.49 6.81 -18.17
C PHE A 177 -8.48 5.45 -17.46
N ARG A 178 -9.53 4.67 -17.72
CA ARG A 178 -9.71 3.29 -17.25
C ARG A 178 -10.17 2.50 -18.45
N GLN A 179 -9.23 1.91 -19.18
CA GLN A 179 -9.60 0.76 -20.02
C GLN A 179 -9.78 -0.52 -19.19
N LEU A 180 -9.53 -0.55 -17.87
CA LEU A 180 -9.69 -1.80 -17.11
C LEU A 180 -10.41 -1.74 -15.77
N ILE A 181 -10.30 -0.69 -14.97
CA ILE A 181 -10.57 -0.96 -13.55
C ILE A 181 -12.10 -0.89 -13.19
N LEU A 182 -13.00 -0.36 -14.04
CA LEU A 182 -14.46 -0.33 -13.73
C LEU A 182 -15.20 -1.62 -14.13
N ARG A 183 -14.72 -2.36 -15.14
CA ARG A 183 -15.35 -3.62 -15.55
C ARG A 183 -15.17 -4.69 -14.47
N ASP A 184 -14.02 -4.70 -13.80
CA ASP A 184 -13.76 -5.64 -12.71
C ASP A 184 -14.46 -5.26 -11.40
N PHE A 185 -14.69 -3.97 -11.14
CA PHE A 185 -15.36 -3.54 -9.91
C PHE A 185 -16.86 -3.88 -9.92
N LEU A 186 -17.53 -3.73 -11.07
CA LEU A 186 -18.95 -4.11 -11.21
C LEU A 186 -19.14 -5.60 -11.50
N SER A 187 -18.20 -6.26 -12.18
CA SER A 187 -18.28 -7.72 -12.42
C SER A 187 -17.97 -8.56 -11.19
N ASN A 188 -17.20 -8.08 -10.20
CA ASN A 188 -16.92 -8.84 -8.97
C ASN A 188 -17.90 -8.60 -7.82
N MET A 189 -18.72 -7.54 -7.86
CA MET A 189 -19.76 -7.35 -6.84
C MET A 189 -20.99 -8.25 -7.04
N SER A 190 -21.20 -8.81 -8.24
CA SER A 190 -22.34 -9.70 -8.50
C SER A 190 -22.11 -11.17 -8.12
N THR A 191 -20.87 -11.58 -7.79
CA THR A 191 -20.53 -13.02 -7.68
C THR A 191 -19.93 -13.42 -6.34
N LYS A 192 -19.94 -12.55 -5.33
CA LYS A 192 -19.31 -12.85 -4.03
C LYS A 192 -20.16 -12.46 -2.82
N TRP A 193 -21.37 -13.01 -2.78
CA TRP A 193 -22.19 -13.17 -1.56
C TRP A 193 -22.85 -14.56 -1.47
N GLN A 194 -22.19 -15.60 -1.98
CA GLN A 194 -22.49 -16.96 -1.56
C GLN A 194 -21.22 -17.61 -1.02
N LEU A 195 -21.34 -18.15 0.19
CA LEU A 195 -20.33 -18.85 1.00
C LEU A 195 -19.33 -17.96 1.75
N ILE A 196 -19.82 -17.28 2.80
CA ILE A 196 -19.50 -17.61 4.20
C ILE A 196 -20.80 -17.49 4.99
#